data_AF-A0A832ZUK7-F1
#
_entry.id   AF-A0A832ZUK7-F1
#
_cell.length_a   1.000
_cell.length_b   1.000
_cell.length_c   1.000
_cell.angle_alpha   90.00
_cell.angle_beta   90.00
_cell.angle_gamma   90.00
#
_symmetry.space_group_name_H-M   'P 1'
#
loop_
_entity.id
_entity.type
_entity.pdbx_description
1 polymer ?
#
loop_
_entity_poly.entity_id
_entity_poly.type
_entity_poly.pdbx_seq_one_letter_code
_entity_poly.pdbx_strand_id
1 'polypeptide(L)'
;TTELISIPFGIIVLAYILTMYKGRIRLTTPMLFGIGAVALFIVGGASGVFNSSVALNFGTRGTFWVVAHFHYTIVGGGITGLVAGLYYWWPKMTGRMYNEKLGKLHFAIYMIGFNLLYFPMHLLFDMPRRIFVYEAATGWGQINMLITMGAFIFAASWAMFFAILFQSLRKGPVAGEDPWNAKNYSIEWNVPSPPPEFNFPEGKVPVVTAKGLEFRDIDEVRRMSLERQLAASGPKTGMLTKPTLPTNGGLPTNGGTYQAHGSEHHGPHLSPWPLVLSAGVTMTLLGLFFGAGLLILGLVTFIASLVGWGWEDLKERFHVTIEALGETWPFQRIENHTLAIWTFVFGEIGLFGPLFMAYFFVRANSAITGFLWPLPGQLHSITIGAVNTVLLFTSGLTMSLALIAARRGEQQALKYSLLATFILAFLFMVIKGFEWSELFAEGITFGTDIAASLYFVITGVHGAHIIAGLIALVYLITKAFKGGFTPQKHVGVEVFAIYWGMVDAMWMFIFPLFYLV
;
A
#
# COMPACT_ATOMS: atom_id res chain seq x y z
N THR A 1 26.95 1.47 6.99
CA THR A 1 25.59 1.97 6.66
C THR A 1 24.51 1.28 7.47
N THR A 2 24.46 -0.05 7.51
CA THR A 2 23.45 -0.81 8.29
C THR A 2 23.40 -0.45 9.77
N GLU A 3 24.55 -0.26 10.42
CA GLU A 3 24.61 0.16 11.84
C GLU A 3 23.87 1.48 12.11
N LEU A 4 23.83 2.40 11.15
CA LEU A 4 23.15 3.70 11.32
C LEU A 4 21.63 3.56 11.50
N ILE A 5 21.02 2.47 11.03
CA ILE A 5 19.58 2.19 11.23
C ILE A 5 19.25 2.03 12.72
N SER A 6 20.22 1.62 13.55
CA SER A 6 20.03 1.48 14.98
C SER A 6 19.80 2.83 15.70
N ILE A 7 20.26 3.96 15.12
CA ILE A 7 20.15 5.28 15.76
C ILE A 7 18.71 5.79 15.78
N PRO A 8 17.98 5.93 14.65
CA PRO A 8 16.56 6.33 14.67
C PRO A 8 15.72 5.37 15.52
N PHE A 9 16.03 4.07 15.46
CA PHE A 9 15.34 3.08 16.26
C PHE A 9 15.56 3.29 17.76
N GLY A 10 16.80 3.53 18.20
CA GLY A 10 17.11 3.85 19.59
C GLY A 10 16.35 5.08 20.09
N ILE A 11 16.21 6.11 19.26
CA ILE A 11 15.40 7.31 19.57
C ILE A 11 13.93 6.94 19.79
N ILE A 12 13.34 6.07 18.95
CA ILE A 12 11.95 5.62 19.11
C ILE A 12 11.77 4.85 20.44
N VAL A 13 12.67 3.94 20.78
CA VAL A 13 12.63 3.20 22.05
C VAL A 13 12.74 4.14 23.24
N LEU A 14 13.65 5.10 23.19
CA LEU A 14 13.78 6.12 24.22
C LEU A 14 12.50 6.96 24.34
N ALA A 15 11.87 7.32 23.23
CA ALA A 15 10.59 8.02 23.25
C ALA A 15 9.49 7.19 23.93
N TYR A 16 9.42 5.87 23.69
CA TYR A 16 8.48 4.99 24.41
C TYR A 16 8.75 4.93 25.91
N ILE A 17 10.02 4.79 26.30
CA ILE A 17 10.42 4.78 27.72
C ILE A 17 10.08 6.11 28.38
N LEU A 18 10.41 7.23 27.74
CA LEU A 18 10.11 8.58 28.23
C LEU A 18 8.60 8.86 28.30
N THR A 19 7.81 8.28 27.40
CA THR A 19 6.33 8.37 27.46
C THR A 19 5.78 7.68 28.71
N MET A 20 6.40 6.57 29.14
CA MET A 20 6.02 5.86 30.37
C MET A 20 6.62 6.50 31.63
N TYR A 21 7.75 7.18 31.50
CA TYR A 21 8.45 7.82 32.61
C TYR A 21 7.56 8.89 33.28
N LYS A 22 7.45 8.82 34.61
CA LYS A 22 6.55 9.65 35.44
C LYS A 22 5.05 9.47 35.14
N GLY A 23 4.67 8.52 34.29
CA GLY A 23 3.28 8.15 34.03
C GLY A 23 2.69 7.24 35.11
N ARG A 24 1.36 7.07 35.10
CA ARG A 24 0.65 6.07 35.92
C ARG A 24 0.29 4.85 35.08
N ILE A 25 1.19 3.88 35.04
CA ILE A 25 1.07 2.71 34.15
C ILE A 25 0.01 1.74 34.67
N ARG A 26 -0.99 1.43 33.82
CA ARG A 26 -1.96 0.35 34.07
C ARG A 26 -1.47 -0.91 33.36
N LEU A 27 -1.08 -1.93 34.11
CA LEU A 27 -0.62 -3.22 33.57
C LEU A 27 -1.79 -4.09 33.11
N THR A 28 -2.52 -3.62 32.10
CA THR A 28 -3.51 -4.39 31.34
C THR A 28 -2.79 -5.32 30.36
N THR A 29 -3.51 -6.32 29.85
CA THR A 29 -2.98 -7.27 28.84
C THR A 29 -2.30 -6.57 27.65
N PRO A 30 -2.91 -5.59 26.95
CA PRO A 30 -2.25 -4.90 25.85
C PRO A 30 -0.99 -4.13 26.28
N MET A 31 -0.98 -3.53 27.47
CA MET A 31 0.20 -2.82 27.98
C MET A 31 1.37 -3.79 28.24
N LEU A 32 1.08 -4.98 28.80
CA LEU A 32 2.10 -6.01 29.03
C LEU A 32 2.71 -6.49 27.72
N PHE A 33 1.90 -6.81 26.72
CA PHE A 33 2.39 -7.18 25.39
C PHE A 33 3.14 -6.03 24.69
N GLY A 34 2.69 -4.78 24.86
CA GLY A 34 3.40 -3.61 24.33
C GLY A 34 4.79 -3.42 24.94
N ILE A 35 4.91 -3.48 26.28
CA ILE A 35 6.20 -3.42 26.97
C ILE A 35 7.06 -4.63 26.60
N GLY A 36 6.47 -5.83 26.55
CA GLY A 36 7.12 -7.06 26.16
C GLY A 36 7.69 -6.98 24.74
N ALA A 37 6.95 -6.41 23.80
CA ALA A 37 7.40 -6.21 22.43
C ALA A 37 8.64 -5.30 22.36
N VAL A 38 8.63 -4.18 23.10
CA VAL A 38 9.80 -3.29 23.19
C VAL A 38 10.99 -4.02 23.83
N ALA A 39 10.79 -4.75 24.93
CA ALA A 39 11.84 -5.48 25.62
C ALA A 39 12.49 -6.57 24.74
N LEU A 40 11.68 -7.40 24.07
CA LEU A 40 12.17 -8.42 23.14
C LEU A 40 12.88 -7.76 21.96
N PHE A 41 12.31 -6.70 21.39
CA PHE A 41 12.95 -6.03 20.27
C PHE A 41 14.30 -5.41 20.64
N ILE A 42 14.50 -4.91 21.87
CA ILE A 42 15.82 -4.42 22.33
C ILE A 42 16.88 -5.52 22.23
N VAL A 43 16.56 -6.76 22.64
CA VAL A 43 17.46 -7.92 22.50
C VAL A 43 17.71 -8.24 21.02
N GLY A 44 16.67 -8.16 20.18
CA GLY A 44 16.78 -8.31 18.72
C GLY A 44 17.65 -7.23 18.07
N GLY A 45 17.48 -5.97 18.46
CA GLY A 45 18.27 -4.84 17.97
C GLY A 45 19.74 -4.99 18.37
N ALA A 46 20.01 -5.36 19.63
CA ALA A 46 21.37 -5.59 20.12
C ALA A 46 22.08 -6.70 19.33
N SER A 47 21.44 -7.85 19.10
CA SER A 47 22.01 -8.94 18.28
C SER A 47 22.17 -8.56 16.81
N GLY A 48 21.37 -7.61 16.29
CA GLY A 48 21.46 -7.12 14.92
C GLY A 48 22.74 -6.33 14.63
N VAL A 49 23.25 -5.61 15.63
CA VAL A 49 24.52 -4.87 15.52
C VAL A 49 25.69 -5.81 15.24
N PHE A 50 25.65 -7.04 15.79
CA PHE A 50 26.66 -8.05 15.49
C PHE A 50 26.60 -8.49 14.02
N ASN A 51 25.39 -8.60 13.45
CA ASN A 51 25.21 -8.99 12.05
C ASN A 51 25.59 -7.88 11.06
N SER A 52 25.55 -6.61 11.47
CA SER A 52 26.00 -5.51 10.63
C SER A 52 27.52 -5.37 10.56
N SER A 53 28.25 -5.93 11.53
CA SER A 53 29.71 -6.00 11.48
C SER A 53 30.15 -7.08 10.50
N VAL A 54 30.85 -6.68 9.43
CA VAL A 54 31.37 -7.62 8.42
C VAL A 54 32.27 -8.69 9.04
N ALA A 55 33.12 -8.30 9.99
CA ALA A 55 34.04 -9.21 10.66
C ALA A 55 33.32 -10.29 11.49
N LEU A 56 32.32 -9.90 12.28
CA LEU A 56 31.56 -10.84 13.11
C LEU A 56 30.60 -11.68 12.27
N ASN A 57 30.01 -11.08 11.23
CA ASN A 57 29.10 -11.76 10.31
C ASN A 57 29.78 -12.92 9.57
N PHE A 58 31.11 -12.93 9.37
CA PHE A 58 31.78 -14.10 8.82
C PHE A 58 31.58 -15.38 9.65
N GLY A 59 31.53 -15.26 10.98
CA GLY A 59 31.34 -16.38 11.90
C GLY A 59 29.87 -16.70 12.20
N THR A 60 28.98 -15.70 12.19
CA THR A 60 27.57 -15.89 12.54
C THR A 60 26.64 -16.06 11.33
N ARG A 61 27.09 -15.71 10.11
CA ARG A 61 26.26 -15.87 8.91
C ARG A 61 25.91 -17.34 8.71
N GLY A 62 24.63 -17.59 8.41
CA GLY A 62 24.17 -18.95 8.12
C GLY A 62 24.01 -19.83 9.35
N THR A 63 24.13 -19.31 10.57
CA THR A 63 23.96 -20.09 11.81
C THR A 63 22.67 -19.73 12.54
N PHE A 64 22.43 -20.38 13.69
CA PHE A 64 21.29 -20.11 14.55
C PHE A 64 21.33 -18.69 15.16
N TRP A 65 22.48 -18.01 15.18
CA TRP A 65 22.57 -16.61 15.58
C TRP A 65 21.65 -15.70 14.75
N VAL A 66 21.70 -15.86 13.42
CA VAL A 66 20.85 -15.07 12.49
C VAL A 66 19.38 -15.43 12.66
N VAL A 67 19.09 -16.72 12.93
CA VAL A 67 17.71 -17.19 13.18
C VAL A 67 17.16 -16.53 14.44
N ALA A 68 17.93 -16.55 15.54
CA ALA A 68 17.55 -15.96 16.81
C ALA A 68 17.29 -14.45 16.67
N HIS A 69 18.26 -13.71 16.11
CA HIS A 69 18.16 -12.28 15.86
C HIS A 69 16.87 -11.90 15.11
N PHE A 70 16.60 -12.58 13.99
CA PHE A 70 15.44 -12.30 13.15
C PHE A 70 14.11 -12.57 13.86
N HIS A 71 14.02 -13.63 14.66
CA HIS A 71 12.81 -13.93 15.41
C HIS A 71 12.59 -12.95 16.56
N TYR A 72 13.65 -12.47 17.24
CA TYR A 72 13.53 -11.41 18.23
C TYR A 72 13.03 -10.08 17.64
N THR A 73 13.40 -9.75 16.41
CA THR A 73 12.95 -8.51 15.77
C THR A 73 11.54 -8.63 15.19
N ILE A 74 11.27 -9.65 14.37
CA ILE A 74 9.95 -9.79 13.72
C ILE A 74 8.90 -10.36 14.67
N VAL A 75 9.17 -11.50 15.30
CA VAL A 75 8.18 -12.12 16.19
C VAL A 75 8.16 -11.38 17.53
N GLY A 76 9.33 -11.14 18.10
CA GLY A 76 9.49 -10.49 19.40
C GLY A 76 8.95 -9.06 19.43
N GLY A 77 9.25 -8.22 18.43
CA GLY A 77 8.66 -6.88 18.32
C GLY A 77 7.37 -6.84 17.52
N GLY A 78 7.43 -7.16 16.23
CA GLY A 78 6.32 -7.01 15.29
C GLY A 78 5.07 -7.82 15.68
N ILE A 79 5.20 -9.15 15.78
CA ILE A 79 4.06 -10.03 16.07
C ILE A 79 3.55 -9.82 17.51
N THR A 80 4.43 -9.71 18.50
CA THR A 80 4.03 -9.39 19.89
C THR A 80 3.29 -8.05 19.96
N GLY A 81 3.72 -7.04 19.18
CA GLY A 81 3.02 -5.77 19.04
C GLY A 81 1.65 -5.90 18.37
N LEU A 82 1.51 -6.76 17.35
CA LEU A 82 0.21 -7.09 16.75
C LEU A 82 -0.71 -7.80 17.76
N VAL A 83 -0.20 -8.69 18.60
CA VAL A 83 -0.95 -9.31 19.70
C VAL A 83 -1.41 -8.25 20.71
N ALA A 84 -0.53 -7.29 21.05
CA ALA A 84 -0.89 -6.15 21.90
C ALA A 84 -2.03 -5.32 21.27
N GLY A 85 -1.91 -5.00 19.98
CA GLY A 85 -2.93 -4.29 19.22
C GLY A 85 -4.25 -5.05 19.14
N LEU A 86 -4.20 -6.37 18.96
CA LEU A 86 -5.41 -7.20 18.92
C LEU A 86 -6.12 -7.17 20.27
N TYR A 87 -5.41 -7.36 21.40
CA TYR A 87 -6.02 -7.20 22.72
C TYR A 87 -6.55 -5.78 22.95
N TYR A 88 -5.85 -4.75 22.48
CA TYR A 88 -6.27 -3.35 22.67
C TYR A 88 -7.56 -3.02 21.91
N TRP A 89 -7.67 -3.39 20.62
CA TRP A 89 -8.83 -3.10 19.77
C TRP A 89 -9.87 -4.22 19.74
N TRP A 90 -9.64 -5.37 20.38
CA TRP A 90 -10.61 -6.46 20.47
C TRP A 90 -12.01 -6.00 20.92
N PRO A 91 -12.15 -5.18 21.98
CA PRO A 91 -13.46 -4.71 22.42
C PRO A 91 -14.12 -3.81 21.38
N LYS A 92 -13.34 -3.01 20.65
CA LYS A 92 -13.81 -2.12 19.60
C LYS A 92 -14.31 -2.91 18.38
N MET A 93 -13.60 -3.97 17.98
CA MET A 93 -14.01 -4.77 16.82
C MET A 93 -15.20 -5.69 17.09
N THR A 94 -15.33 -6.20 18.32
CA THR A 94 -16.28 -7.28 18.64
C THR A 94 -17.42 -6.87 19.56
N GLY A 95 -17.31 -5.73 20.24
CA GLY A 95 -18.22 -5.31 21.30
C GLY A 95 -18.14 -6.18 22.56
N ARG A 96 -17.11 -7.02 22.70
CA ARG A 96 -16.95 -7.97 23.81
C ARG A 96 -15.59 -7.82 24.48
N MET A 97 -15.58 -7.86 25.82
CA MET A 97 -14.35 -7.89 26.60
C MET A 97 -13.86 -9.33 26.79
N TYR A 98 -12.55 -9.53 26.64
CA TYR A 98 -11.90 -10.78 27.02
C TYR A 98 -11.57 -10.79 28.53
N ASN A 99 -11.24 -11.97 29.06
CA ASN A 99 -10.84 -12.10 30.46
C ASN A 99 -9.39 -11.63 30.67
N GLU A 100 -9.21 -10.49 31.34
CA GLU A 100 -7.89 -9.92 31.63
C GLU A 100 -6.96 -10.86 32.42
N LYS A 101 -7.48 -11.71 33.32
CA LYS A 101 -6.62 -12.64 34.06
C LYS A 101 -6.01 -13.69 33.12
N LEU A 102 -6.81 -14.19 32.18
CA LEU A 102 -6.34 -15.14 31.17
C LEU A 102 -5.40 -14.45 30.17
N GLY A 103 -5.66 -13.19 29.80
CA GLY A 103 -4.76 -12.40 28.95
C GLY A 103 -3.38 -12.20 29.58
N LYS A 104 -3.32 -11.93 30.89
CA LYS A 104 -2.05 -11.83 31.64
C LYS A 104 -1.34 -13.17 31.79
N LEU A 105 -2.09 -14.25 32.00
CA LEU A 105 -1.52 -15.60 32.02
C LEU A 105 -0.94 -15.97 30.65
N HIS A 106 -1.66 -15.65 29.57
CA HIS A 106 -1.17 -15.80 28.21
C HIS A 106 0.13 -15.02 28.00
N PHE A 107 0.21 -13.76 28.43
CA PHE A 107 1.45 -12.97 28.38
C PHE A 107 2.63 -13.68 29.07
N ALA A 108 2.43 -14.20 30.28
CA ALA A 108 3.50 -14.86 31.03
C ALA A 108 4.01 -16.12 30.29
N ILE A 109 3.10 -16.99 29.84
CA ILE A 109 3.45 -18.22 29.12
C ILE A 109 4.10 -17.88 27.77
N TYR A 110 3.57 -16.89 27.05
CA TYR A 110 4.13 -16.39 25.78
C TYR A 110 5.56 -15.91 25.97
N MET A 111 5.82 -15.06 26.96
CA MET A 111 7.17 -14.52 27.21
C MET A 111 8.18 -15.59 27.61
N ILE A 112 7.77 -16.55 28.45
CA ILE A 112 8.63 -17.67 28.85
C ILE A 112 8.92 -18.57 27.65
N GLY A 113 7.89 -19.01 26.93
CA GLY A 113 8.04 -19.87 25.75
C GLY A 113 8.89 -19.22 24.67
N PHE A 114 8.65 -17.93 24.38
CA PHE A 114 9.41 -17.17 23.39
C PHE A 114 10.90 -17.12 23.72
N ASN A 115 11.25 -16.75 24.96
CA ASN A 115 12.66 -16.66 25.35
C ASN A 115 13.31 -18.04 25.44
N LEU A 116 12.63 -19.08 25.93
CA LEU A 116 13.17 -20.44 25.94
C LEU A 116 13.38 -21.00 24.52
N LEU A 117 12.56 -20.58 23.57
CA LEU A 117 12.68 -20.97 22.17
C LEU A 117 13.86 -20.25 21.49
N TYR A 118 13.87 -18.91 21.51
CA TYR A 118 14.77 -18.13 20.66
C TYR A 118 16.04 -17.65 21.37
N PHE A 119 16.04 -17.45 22.69
CA PHE A 119 17.25 -16.97 23.37
C PHE A 119 18.41 -17.98 23.26
N PRO A 120 18.21 -19.29 23.55
CA PRO A 120 19.30 -20.26 23.52
C PRO A 120 19.87 -20.47 22.11
N MET A 121 19.13 -20.13 21.05
CA MET A 121 19.65 -20.15 19.68
C MET A 121 20.85 -19.20 19.48
N HIS A 122 20.94 -18.10 20.24
CA HIS A 122 22.14 -17.23 20.23
C HIS A 122 23.38 -17.95 20.78
N LEU A 123 23.20 -18.91 21.69
CA LEU A 123 24.29 -19.70 22.25
C LEU A 123 24.83 -20.73 21.26
N LEU A 124 24.01 -21.12 20.27
CA LEU A 124 24.38 -22.00 19.16
C LEU A 124 24.84 -21.19 17.94
N PHE A 125 25.68 -20.18 18.15
CA PHE A 125 26.14 -19.28 17.09
C PHE A 125 27.02 -19.98 16.04
N ASP A 126 27.52 -21.17 16.34
CA ASP A 126 28.31 -22.06 15.48
C ASP A 126 27.48 -23.11 14.74
N MET A 127 26.24 -23.37 15.20
CA MET A 127 25.34 -24.36 14.59
C MET A 127 24.74 -23.83 13.28
N PRO A 128 24.97 -24.48 12.12
CA PRO A 128 24.37 -24.08 10.86
C PRO A 128 22.83 -24.15 10.90
N ARG A 129 22.16 -23.17 10.29
CA ARG A 129 20.71 -23.21 10.08
C ARG A 129 20.39 -24.10 8.88
N ARG A 130 19.13 -24.56 8.79
CA ARG A 130 18.60 -25.40 7.68
C ARG A 130 19.22 -26.81 7.60
N ILE A 131 19.63 -27.35 8.73
CA ILE A 131 19.96 -28.77 8.87
C ILE A 131 18.84 -29.47 9.63
N PHE A 132 18.48 -30.68 9.21
CA PHE A 132 17.43 -31.48 9.86
C PHE A 132 17.99 -32.44 10.91
N VAL A 133 19.30 -32.69 10.89
CA VAL A 133 20.03 -33.56 11.82
C VAL A 133 21.41 -32.98 12.09
N TYR A 134 21.95 -33.26 13.27
CA TYR A 134 23.30 -32.90 13.68
C TYR A 134 23.92 -34.07 14.46
N GLU A 135 25.24 -34.16 14.47
CA GLU A 135 25.96 -35.22 15.16
C GLU A 135 25.92 -35.03 16.69
N ALA A 136 25.87 -36.12 17.45
CA ALA A 136 25.85 -36.04 18.91
C ALA A 136 27.14 -35.44 19.51
N ALA A 137 28.26 -35.56 18.80
CA ALA A 137 29.57 -35.07 19.23
C ALA A 137 29.68 -33.54 19.26
N THR A 138 28.78 -32.80 18.62
CA THR A 138 28.83 -31.32 18.57
C THR A 138 28.49 -30.66 19.90
N GLY A 139 27.85 -31.37 20.83
CA GLY A 139 27.39 -30.80 22.11
C GLY A 139 26.11 -29.96 22.00
N TRP A 140 25.54 -29.78 20.80
CA TRP A 140 24.34 -28.94 20.59
C TRP A 140 23.05 -29.55 21.15
N GLY A 141 23.04 -30.84 21.51
CA GLY A 141 21.84 -31.60 21.84
C GLY A 141 21.03 -31.04 23.01
N GLN A 142 21.69 -30.66 24.11
CA GLN A 142 21.00 -30.15 25.30
C GLN A 142 20.32 -28.81 25.05
N ILE A 143 20.98 -27.90 24.33
CA ILE A 143 20.44 -26.59 24.00
C ILE A 143 19.29 -26.74 22.99
N ASN A 144 19.41 -27.62 21.99
CA ASN A 144 18.30 -27.93 21.07
C ASN A 144 17.09 -28.55 21.78
N MET A 145 17.30 -29.37 22.80
CA MET A 145 16.20 -29.89 23.62
C MET A 145 15.48 -28.76 24.37
N LEU A 146 16.23 -27.82 24.96
CA LEU A 146 15.67 -26.64 25.62
C LEU A 146 14.86 -25.77 24.65
N ILE A 147 15.42 -25.51 23.46
CA ILE A 147 14.76 -24.80 22.36
C ILE A 147 13.43 -25.48 22.00
N THR A 148 13.44 -26.82 21.88
CA THR A 148 12.25 -27.61 21.53
C THR A 148 11.18 -27.53 22.63
N MET A 149 11.56 -27.61 23.90
CA MET A 149 10.64 -27.40 25.02
C MET A 149 10.03 -25.99 24.98
N GLY A 150 10.85 -24.97 24.72
CA GLY A 150 10.40 -23.59 24.49
C GLY A 150 9.38 -23.50 23.35
N ALA A 151 9.61 -24.24 22.26
CA ALA A 151 8.69 -24.29 21.11
C ALA A 151 7.29 -24.79 21.52
N PHE A 152 7.21 -25.87 22.30
CA PHE A 152 5.92 -26.41 22.75
C PHE A 152 5.21 -25.45 23.71
N ILE A 153 5.95 -24.81 24.63
CA ILE A 153 5.37 -23.79 25.53
C ILE A 153 4.85 -22.59 24.73
N PHE A 154 5.62 -22.14 23.74
CA PHE A 154 5.21 -21.04 22.88
C PHE A 154 3.98 -21.40 22.03
N ALA A 155 3.93 -22.61 21.46
CA ALA A 155 2.76 -23.10 20.73
C ALA A 155 1.51 -23.20 21.63
N ALA A 156 1.67 -23.66 22.88
CA ALA A 156 0.58 -23.67 23.86
C ALA A 156 0.07 -22.25 24.19
N SER A 157 0.95 -21.25 24.20
CA SER A 157 0.56 -19.84 24.37
C SER A 157 -0.34 -19.34 23.22
N TRP A 158 -0.03 -19.70 21.97
CA TRP A 158 -0.87 -19.39 20.81
C TRP A 158 -2.23 -20.09 20.86
N ALA A 159 -2.26 -21.38 21.25
CA ALA A 159 -3.52 -22.08 21.45
C ALA A 159 -4.39 -21.39 22.51
N MET A 160 -3.76 -20.96 23.63
CA MET A 160 -4.43 -20.19 24.68
C MET A 160 -4.95 -18.84 24.15
N PHE A 161 -4.17 -18.12 23.35
CA PHE A 161 -4.58 -16.87 22.72
C PHE A 161 -5.87 -17.02 21.93
N PHE A 162 -5.91 -17.95 20.98
CA PHE A 162 -7.11 -18.18 20.17
C PHE A 162 -8.30 -18.64 21.03
N ALA A 163 -8.06 -19.47 22.04
CA ALA A 163 -9.11 -19.90 22.97
C ALA A 163 -9.71 -18.72 23.77
N ILE A 164 -8.88 -17.77 24.24
CA ILE A 164 -9.33 -16.57 24.96
C ILE A 164 -10.21 -15.70 24.07
N LEU A 165 -9.77 -15.43 22.84
CA LEU A 165 -10.51 -14.60 21.89
C LEU A 165 -11.84 -15.26 21.49
N PHE A 166 -11.81 -16.55 21.20
CA PHE A 166 -13.02 -17.31 20.89
C PHE A 166 -14.01 -17.35 22.06
N GLN A 167 -13.52 -17.52 23.30
CA GLN A 167 -14.34 -17.43 24.50
C GLN A 167 -14.95 -16.03 24.66
N SER A 168 -14.17 -14.97 24.37
CA SER A 168 -14.64 -13.59 24.41
C SER A 168 -15.79 -13.33 23.43
N LEU A 169 -15.68 -13.80 22.18
CA LEU A 169 -16.77 -13.68 21.19
C LEU A 169 -18.07 -14.33 21.68
N ARG A 170 -17.97 -15.51 22.32
CA ARG A 170 -19.14 -16.29 22.71
C ARG A 170 -19.76 -15.86 24.04
N LYS A 171 -18.92 -15.51 25.02
CA LYS A 171 -19.32 -15.36 26.44
C LYS A 171 -18.73 -14.12 27.11
N GLY A 172 -18.00 -13.28 26.39
CA GLY A 172 -17.42 -12.06 26.94
C GLY A 172 -18.49 -11.08 27.42
N PRO A 173 -18.26 -10.35 28.52
CA PRO A 173 -19.14 -9.24 28.89
C PRO A 173 -19.14 -8.18 27.79
N VAL A 174 -20.24 -7.45 27.68
CA VAL A 174 -20.38 -6.36 26.70
C VAL A 174 -19.32 -5.30 26.98
N ALA A 175 -18.59 -4.90 25.95
CA ALA A 175 -17.61 -3.82 26.04
C ALA A 175 -18.34 -2.48 26.04
N GLY A 176 -17.92 -1.57 26.93
CA GLY A 176 -18.30 -0.17 26.83
C GLY A 176 -17.64 0.52 25.63
N GLU A 177 -17.97 1.79 25.41
CA GLU A 177 -17.36 2.61 24.35
C GLU A 177 -15.85 2.77 24.53
N ASP A 178 -15.42 2.90 25.79
CA ASP A 178 -14.04 3.17 26.20
C ASP A 178 -13.63 2.30 27.41
N PRO A 179 -13.23 1.04 27.19
CA PRO A 179 -12.77 0.16 28.26
C PRO A 179 -11.42 0.60 28.87
N TRP A 180 -10.69 1.51 28.22
CA TRP A 180 -9.33 1.88 28.57
C TRP A 180 -9.20 3.25 29.24
N ASN A 181 -10.27 4.04 29.25
CA ASN A 181 -10.27 5.46 29.61
C ASN A 181 -9.35 6.30 28.69
N ALA A 182 -9.45 6.04 27.38
CA ALA A 182 -8.63 6.59 26.30
C ALA A 182 -9.35 7.66 25.44
N LYS A 183 -10.59 8.07 25.76
CA LYS A 183 -11.37 9.08 25.00
C LYS A 183 -10.62 10.39 24.68
N ASN A 184 -9.73 10.84 25.56
CA ASN A 184 -8.98 12.10 25.36
C ASN A 184 -7.70 11.94 24.52
N TYR A 185 -7.30 10.71 24.18
CA TYR A 185 -6.04 10.43 23.48
C TYR A 185 -6.26 10.05 22.02
N SER A 186 -7.38 9.39 21.72
CA SER A 186 -7.66 8.93 20.37
C SER A 186 -9.16 8.88 20.05
N ILE A 187 -9.49 9.03 18.78
CA ILE A 187 -10.87 9.30 18.31
C ILE A 187 -11.75 8.05 18.34
N GLU A 188 -11.17 6.86 18.22
CA GLU A 188 -11.88 5.59 18.13
C GLU A 188 -12.61 5.19 19.43
N TRP A 189 -12.17 5.71 20.58
CA TRP A 189 -12.81 5.45 21.88
C TRP A 189 -13.96 6.40 22.20
N ASN A 190 -14.26 7.34 21.29
CA ASN A 190 -15.40 8.26 21.42
C ASN A 190 -16.66 7.78 20.70
N VAL A 191 -16.61 6.59 20.11
CA VAL A 191 -17.74 5.97 19.39
C VAL A 191 -18.12 4.64 20.04
N PRO A 192 -19.32 4.10 19.77
CA PRO A 192 -19.74 2.78 20.25
C PRO A 192 -18.76 1.63 19.91
N SER A 193 -18.96 0.49 20.58
CA SER A 193 -18.19 -0.74 20.38
C SER A 193 -19.15 -1.91 20.10
N PRO A 194 -19.26 -2.42 18.86
CA PRO A 194 -18.56 -1.97 17.65
C PRO A 194 -19.05 -0.61 17.11
N PRO A 195 -18.25 0.07 16.27
CA PRO A 195 -18.66 1.33 15.66
C PRO A 195 -19.91 1.16 14.78
N PRO A 196 -20.76 2.19 14.68
CA PRO A 196 -21.84 2.23 13.68
C PRO A 196 -21.26 2.33 12.27
N GLU A 197 -22.08 2.05 11.25
CA GLU A 197 -21.69 2.04 9.83
C GLU A 197 -20.96 3.31 9.38
N PHE A 198 -21.41 4.48 9.86
CA PHE A 198 -20.84 5.78 9.50
C PHE A 198 -19.79 6.30 10.50
N ASN A 199 -19.31 5.43 11.41
CA ASN A 199 -18.35 5.69 12.48
C ASN A 199 -18.77 6.76 13.51
N PHE A 200 -19.08 7.98 13.08
CA PHE A 200 -19.39 9.13 13.92
C PHE A 200 -20.88 9.48 13.89
N PRO A 201 -21.39 10.24 14.89
CA PRO A 201 -22.76 10.71 14.89
C PRO A 201 -23.06 11.56 13.64
N GLU A 202 -24.27 11.39 13.11
CA GLU A 202 -24.74 12.13 11.93
C GLU A 202 -24.62 13.64 12.12
N GLY A 203 -24.15 14.34 11.07
CA GLY A 203 -23.95 15.78 11.07
C GLY A 203 -22.76 16.29 11.88
N LYS A 204 -21.98 15.42 12.54
CA LYS A 204 -20.84 15.83 13.38
C LYS A 204 -19.51 15.30 12.90
N VAL A 205 -18.45 16.10 13.06
CA VAL A 205 -17.07 15.72 12.76
C VAL A 205 -16.16 15.89 13.97
N PRO A 206 -15.16 15.00 14.15
CA PRO A 206 -14.17 15.13 15.22
C PRO A 206 -13.22 16.30 14.92
N VAL A 207 -13.11 17.24 15.87
CA VAL A 207 -12.19 18.37 15.82
C VAL A 207 -11.21 18.26 16.99
N VAL A 208 -9.92 18.15 16.69
CA VAL A 208 -8.86 18.13 17.71
C VAL A 208 -8.58 19.57 18.14
N THR A 209 -8.82 19.88 19.41
CA THR A 209 -8.58 21.19 20.00
C THR A 209 -7.49 21.11 21.08
N ALA A 210 -6.98 22.26 21.53
CA ALA A 210 -6.05 22.34 22.65
C ALA A 210 -6.61 21.76 23.97
N LYS A 211 -7.95 21.63 24.09
CA LYS A 211 -8.63 21.08 25.27
C LYS A 211 -8.98 19.59 25.14
N GLY A 212 -8.76 18.99 23.97
CA GLY A 212 -9.13 17.62 23.65
C GLY A 212 -9.97 17.50 22.38
N LEU A 213 -10.61 16.34 22.21
CA LEU A 213 -11.46 16.04 21.07
C LEU A 213 -12.89 16.58 21.28
N GLU A 214 -13.39 17.36 20.32
CA GLU A 214 -14.77 17.86 20.31
C GLU A 214 -15.49 17.42 19.04
N PHE A 215 -16.77 17.03 19.14
CA PHE A 215 -17.60 16.77 17.98
C PHE A 215 -18.39 18.02 17.62
N ARG A 216 -18.03 18.66 16.51
CA ARG A 216 -18.68 19.89 16.04
C ARG A 216 -19.58 19.60 14.85
N ASP A 217 -20.58 20.44 14.69
CA ASP A 217 -21.47 20.38 13.54
C ASP A 217 -20.68 20.62 12.24
N ILE A 218 -20.91 19.79 11.23
CA ILE A 218 -20.18 19.84 9.96
C ILE A 218 -20.37 21.19 9.24
N ASP A 219 -21.54 21.83 9.37
CA ASP A 219 -21.83 23.13 8.75
C ASP A 219 -21.12 24.27 9.49
N GLU A 220 -20.94 24.14 10.80
CA GLU A 220 -20.12 25.05 11.59
C GLU A 220 -18.65 24.95 11.16
N VAL A 221 -18.11 23.73 11.08
CA VAL A 221 -16.72 23.50 10.64
C VAL A 221 -16.49 24.00 9.22
N ARG A 222 -17.45 23.77 8.32
CA ARG A 222 -17.42 24.27 6.93
C ARG A 222 -17.38 25.79 6.86
N ARG A 223 -18.18 26.48 7.67
CA ARG A 223 -18.15 27.96 7.75
C ARG A 223 -16.79 28.45 8.23
N MET A 224 -16.27 27.87 9.31
CA MET A 224 -14.96 28.25 9.85
C MET A 224 -13.81 28.01 8.87
N SER A 225 -13.81 26.89 8.13
CA SER A 225 -12.79 26.63 7.11
C SER A 225 -12.88 27.63 5.96
N LEU A 226 -14.09 27.97 5.51
CA LEU A 226 -14.29 28.94 4.43
C LEU A 226 -13.81 30.33 4.84
N GLU A 227 -14.16 30.78 6.05
CA GLU A 227 -13.69 32.06 6.59
C GLU A 227 -12.15 32.13 6.67
N ARG A 228 -11.50 31.04 7.11
CA ARG A 228 -10.03 30.94 7.14
C ARG A 228 -9.43 31.01 5.74
N GLN A 229 -10.00 30.31 4.78
CA GLN A 229 -9.53 30.33 3.38
C GLN A 229 -9.68 31.72 2.77
N LEU A 230 -10.82 32.39 2.99
CA LEU A 230 -11.04 33.76 2.56
C LEU A 230 -10.04 34.73 3.20
N ALA A 231 -9.77 34.59 4.51
CA ALA A 231 -8.76 35.38 5.21
C ALA A 231 -7.34 35.13 4.70
N ALA A 232 -6.99 33.88 4.36
CA ALA A 232 -5.69 33.52 3.81
C ALA A 232 -5.48 34.00 2.36
N SER A 233 -6.57 34.21 1.61
CA SER A 233 -6.52 34.64 0.20
C SER A 233 -6.28 36.15 -0.01
N GLY A 234 -6.10 36.94 1.05
CA GLY A 234 -5.78 38.37 1.00
C GLY A 234 -6.94 39.25 0.47
N PRO A 235 -6.91 40.58 0.70
CA PRO A 235 -7.96 41.48 0.23
C PRO A 235 -7.81 41.68 -1.29
N LYS A 236 -8.69 41.06 -2.07
CA LYS A 236 -8.92 41.51 -3.45
C LYS A 236 -9.62 42.86 -3.39
N THR A 237 -8.91 43.92 -3.75
CA THR A 237 -9.41 45.29 -3.87
C THR A 237 -10.52 45.35 -4.91
N GLY A 238 -11.75 45.47 -4.43
CA GLY A 238 -12.93 45.77 -5.22
C GLY A 238 -14.14 45.81 -4.29
N MET A 239 -14.70 46.99 -4.08
CA MET A 239 -15.90 47.21 -3.25
C MET A 239 -17.00 46.21 -3.59
N LEU A 240 -17.27 45.27 -2.70
CA LEU A 240 -18.52 44.53 -2.67
C LEU A 240 -18.99 44.46 -1.22
N THR A 241 -20.25 44.85 -1.05
CA THR A 241 -21.04 44.99 0.17
C THR A 241 -20.91 43.81 1.13
N LYS A 242 -21.12 44.07 2.44
CA LYS A 242 -21.34 43.02 3.46
C LYS A 242 -22.23 41.91 2.86
N PRO A 243 -21.83 40.63 2.92
CA PRO A 243 -22.72 39.55 2.49
C PRO A 243 -23.93 39.57 3.41
N THR A 244 -25.05 40.06 2.88
CA THR A 244 -26.36 39.75 3.44
C THR A 244 -26.61 38.29 3.10
N LEU A 245 -26.65 37.43 4.12
CA LEU A 245 -27.09 36.05 3.97
C LEU A 245 -28.49 36.07 3.36
N PRO A 246 -28.73 35.37 2.23
CA PRO A 246 -30.10 35.17 1.76
C PRO A 246 -30.85 34.38 2.83
N THR A 247 -31.95 34.93 3.33
CA THR A 247 -32.85 34.28 4.29
C THR A 247 -33.68 33.14 3.67
N ASN A 248 -33.41 32.77 2.42
CA ASN A 248 -33.95 31.60 1.75
C ASN A 248 -32.79 30.78 1.18
N GLY A 249 -32.71 29.50 1.54
CA GLY A 249 -31.58 28.60 1.30
C GLY A 249 -31.20 28.35 -0.17
N GLY A 250 -30.52 29.31 -0.78
CA GLY A 250 -29.90 29.17 -2.10
C GLY A 250 -28.68 30.09 -2.21
N LEU A 251 -27.49 29.55 -1.94
CA LEU A 251 -26.22 30.20 -2.24
C LEU A 251 -25.84 29.93 -3.71
N PRO A 252 -25.16 30.86 -4.41
CA PRO A 252 -24.68 30.64 -5.77
C PRO A 252 -23.64 29.52 -5.78
N THR A 253 -24.00 28.41 -6.43
CA THR A 253 -23.24 27.17 -6.46
C THR A 253 -22.05 27.28 -7.40
N ASN A 254 -20.86 27.60 -6.88
CA ASN A 254 -19.62 27.15 -7.49
C ASN A 254 -19.45 25.64 -7.23
N GLY A 255 -20.22 24.86 -7.99
CA GLY A 255 -19.78 23.60 -8.59
C GLY A 255 -19.59 22.34 -7.74
N GLY A 256 -20.03 22.30 -6.49
CA GLY A 256 -20.12 21.05 -5.73
C GLY A 256 -21.21 21.16 -4.67
N THR A 257 -22.39 20.64 -4.96
CA THR A 257 -23.40 20.37 -3.93
C THR A 257 -22.86 19.28 -3.02
N TYR A 258 -22.13 19.69 -1.98
CA TYR A 258 -21.84 18.84 -0.83
C TYR A 258 -23.12 18.70 -0.04
N GLN A 259 -23.99 17.77 -0.48
CA GLN A 259 -25.09 17.30 0.35
C GLN A 259 -24.47 16.74 1.63
N ALA A 260 -24.81 17.37 2.76
CA ALA A 260 -24.68 16.72 4.06
C ALA A 260 -25.47 15.41 3.99
N HIS A 261 -25.01 14.37 4.69
CA HIS A 261 -25.75 13.13 4.95
C HIS A 261 -27.21 13.48 5.24
N GLY A 262 -28.02 13.39 4.20
CA GLY A 262 -29.42 13.75 4.19
C GLY A 262 -30.12 12.53 3.65
N SER A 263 -30.43 11.61 4.55
CA SER A 263 -31.54 10.64 4.48
C SER A 263 -31.82 9.85 3.17
N GLU A 264 -30.93 9.79 2.18
CA GLU A 264 -31.28 9.24 0.86
C GLU A 264 -30.35 8.14 0.30
N HIS A 265 -29.65 7.33 1.11
CA HIS A 265 -28.89 6.20 0.55
C HIS A 265 -29.16 4.87 1.27
N HIS A 266 -30.30 4.25 0.94
CA HIS A 266 -30.65 2.87 1.33
C HIS A 266 -30.18 1.79 0.32
N GLY A 267 -29.26 2.12 -0.59
CA GLY A 267 -28.67 1.15 -1.51
C GLY A 267 -27.49 0.41 -0.84
N PRO A 268 -27.37 -0.93 -0.98
CA PRO A 268 -26.17 -1.63 -0.52
C PRO A 268 -24.95 -1.11 -1.30
N HIS A 269 -24.03 -0.43 -0.63
CA HIS A 269 -22.77 0.13 -1.16
C HIS A 269 -21.74 -0.94 -1.55
N LEU A 270 -22.13 -2.22 -1.55
CA LEU A 270 -21.27 -3.37 -1.75
C LEU A 270 -21.24 -3.76 -3.23
N SER A 271 -20.08 -3.62 -3.86
CA SER A 271 -19.81 -4.20 -5.18
C SER A 271 -19.20 -5.60 -5.01
N PRO A 272 -19.69 -6.64 -5.70
CA PRO A 272 -19.10 -7.97 -5.66
C PRO A 272 -17.80 -8.07 -6.46
N TRP A 273 -17.55 -7.13 -7.38
CA TRP A 273 -16.48 -7.23 -8.35
C TRP A 273 -15.06 -7.26 -7.77
N PRO A 274 -14.72 -6.52 -6.70
CA PRO A 274 -13.41 -6.66 -6.06
C PRO A 274 -13.12 -8.10 -5.60
N LEU A 275 -14.13 -8.81 -5.07
CA LEU A 275 -13.98 -10.20 -4.64
C LEU A 275 -13.79 -11.14 -5.84
N VAL A 276 -14.60 -10.96 -6.89
CA VAL A 276 -14.50 -11.76 -8.14
C VAL A 276 -13.15 -11.50 -8.84
N LEU A 277 -12.69 -10.25 -8.84
CA LEU A 277 -11.38 -9.85 -9.37
C LEU A 277 -10.26 -10.55 -8.61
N SER A 278 -10.27 -10.50 -7.27
CA SER A 278 -9.27 -11.21 -6.46
C SER A 278 -9.27 -12.71 -6.73
N ALA A 279 -10.45 -13.34 -6.82
CA ALA A 279 -10.56 -14.76 -7.16
C ALA A 279 -10.01 -15.07 -8.56
N GLY A 280 -10.30 -14.23 -9.55
CA GLY A 280 -9.78 -14.33 -10.92
C GLY A 280 -8.25 -14.23 -10.96
N VAL A 281 -7.66 -13.26 -10.25
CA VAL A 281 -6.20 -13.12 -10.12
C VAL A 281 -5.60 -14.35 -9.44
N THR A 282 -6.15 -14.80 -8.32
CA THR A 282 -5.67 -16.00 -7.61
C THR A 282 -5.70 -17.23 -8.50
N MET A 283 -6.81 -17.49 -9.20
CA MET A 283 -6.92 -18.62 -10.13
C MET A 283 -5.94 -18.50 -11.29
N THR A 284 -5.72 -17.30 -11.82
CA THR A 284 -4.73 -17.05 -12.89
C THR A 284 -3.33 -17.42 -12.41
N LEU A 285 -2.92 -16.93 -11.23
CA LEU A 285 -1.62 -17.21 -10.65
C LEU A 285 -1.44 -18.69 -10.33
N LEU A 286 -2.46 -19.36 -9.77
CA LEU A 286 -2.44 -20.80 -9.54
C LEU A 286 -2.37 -21.58 -10.87
N GLY A 287 -3.07 -21.13 -11.91
CA GLY A 287 -3.06 -21.73 -13.23
C GLY A 287 -1.68 -21.80 -13.87
N LEU A 288 -0.79 -20.83 -13.58
CA LEU A 288 0.61 -20.88 -14.01
C LEU A 288 1.37 -22.10 -13.46
N PHE A 289 0.97 -22.63 -12.30
CA PHE A 289 1.59 -23.80 -11.67
C PHE A 289 0.82 -25.10 -11.92
N PHE A 290 -0.52 -25.03 -11.96
CA PHE A 290 -1.39 -26.21 -11.96
C PHE A 290 -2.03 -26.53 -13.32
N GLY A 291 -1.84 -25.69 -14.34
CA GLY A 291 -2.15 -26.01 -15.73
C GLY A 291 -3.10 -25.03 -16.45
N ALA A 292 -3.15 -25.18 -17.77
CA ALA A 292 -3.81 -24.22 -18.68
C ALA A 292 -5.32 -24.05 -18.44
N GLY A 293 -6.04 -25.11 -18.00
CA GLY A 293 -7.48 -25.01 -17.74
C GLY A 293 -7.81 -24.00 -16.62
N LEU A 294 -7.08 -24.08 -15.51
CA LEU A 294 -7.23 -23.14 -14.39
C LEU A 294 -6.76 -21.73 -14.77
N LEU A 295 -5.70 -21.64 -15.57
CA LEU A 295 -5.20 -20.37 -16.09
C LEU A 295 -6.26 -19.65 -16.93
N ILE A 296 -6.86 -20.35 -17.90
CA ILE A 296 -7.91 -19.79 -18.77
C ILE A 296 -9.12 -19.37 -17.94
N LEU A 297 -9.58 -20.23 -17.02
CA LEU A 297 -10.70 -19.89 -16.13
C LEU A 297 -10.41 -18.65 -15.29
N GLY A 298 -9.19 -18.54 -14.74
CA GLY A 298 -8.72 -17.37 -14.00
C GLY A 298 -8.75 -16.10 -14.84
N LEU A 299 -8.18 -16.16 -16.05
CA LEU A 299 -8.13 -15.02 -16.99
C LEU A 299 -9.53 -14.57 -17.42
N VAL A 300 -10.42 -15.51 -17.74
CA VAL A 300 -11.82 -15.21 -18.09
C VAL A 300 -12.53 -14.54 -16.93
N THR A 301 -12.35 -15.05 -15.71
CA THR A 301 -12.96 -14.46 -14.50
C THR A 301 -12.41 -13.07 -14.22
N PHE A 302 -11.10 -12.89 -14.35
CA PHE A 302 -10.42 -11.60 -14.21
C PHE A 302 -10.97 -10.57 -15.21
N ILE A 303 -11.02 -10.90 -16.51
CA ILE A 303 -11.54 -10.01 -17.55
C ILE A 303 -13.03 -9.71 -17.30
N ALA A 304 -13.84 -10.73 -17.01
CA ALA A 304 -15.26 -10.55 -16.72
C ALA A 304 -15.48 -9.62 -15.51
N SER A 305 -14.63 -9.70 -14.49
CA SER A 305 -14.72 -8.83 -13.31
C SER A 305 -14.40 -7.37 -13.62
N LEU A 306 -13.38 -7.09 -14.44
CA LEU A 306 -13.04 -5.73 -14.85
C LEU A 306 -14.15 -5.11 -15.71
N VAL A 307 -14.67 -5.88 -16.68
CA VAL A 307 -15.78 -5.43 -17.53
C VAL A 307 -17.04 -5.21 -16.70
N GLY A 308 -17.36 -6.14 -15.80
CA GLY A 308 -18.51 -6.05 -14.91
C GLY A 308 -18.44 -4.83 -13.99
N TRP A 309 -17.27 -4.58 -13.41
CA TRP A 309 -17.05 -3.42 -12.54
C TRP A 309 -17.15 -2.10 -13.30
N GLY A 310 -16.51 -2.02 -14.47
CA GLY A 310 -16.62 -0.85 -15.35
C GLY A 310 -18.06 -0.60 -15.81
N TRP A 311 -18.84 -1.66 -16.08
CA TRP A 311 -20.24 -1.54 -16.45
C TRP A 311 -21.13 -1.05 -15.31
N GLU A 312 -20.83 -1.45 -14.07
CA GLU A 312 -21.51 -0.97 -12.87
C GLU A 312 -21.25 0.52 -12.63
N ASP A 313 -20.01 0.98 -12.80
CA ASP A 313 -19.67 2.41 -12.73
C ASP A 313 -20.36 3.22 -13.85
N LEU A 314 -20.39 2.69 -15.08
CA LEU A 314 -21.08 3.32 -16.22
C LEU A 314 -22.60 3.49 -16.01
N LYS A 315 -23.20 2.72 -15.09
CA LYS A 315 -24.61 2.86 -14.69
C LYS A 315 -24.82 3.85 -13.54
N GLU A 316 -23.75 4.47 -13.04
CA GLU A 316 -23.74 5.38 -11.89
C GLU A 316 -24.43 4.81 -10.64
N ARG A 317 -24.36 3.49 -10.46
CA ARG A 317 -25.03 2.77 -9.37
C ARG A 317 -24.56 3.23 -7.98
N PHE A 318 -23.34 3.74 -7.90
CA PHE A 318 -22.74 4.24 -6.68
C PHE A 318 -22.35 5.71 -6.83
N HIS A 319 -22.87 6.54 -5.95
CA HIS A 319 -22.39 7.89 -5.74
C HIS A 319 -21.69 7.91 -4.39
N VAL A 320 -20.35 7.95 -4.41
CA VAL A 320 -19.57 8.22 -3.20
C VAL A 320 -19.50 9.73 -3.06
N THR A 321 -20.22 10.29 -2.09
CA THR A 321 -20.01 11.66 -1.66
C THR A 321 -18.55 11.77 -1.21
N ILE A 322 -17.81 12.75 -1.74
CA ILE A 322 -16.45 13.01 -1.27
C ILE A 322 -16.57 13.66 0.12
N GLU A 323 -16.72 12.82 1.13
CA GLU A 323 -16.70 13.21 2.54
C GLU A 323 -15.26 13.30 3.02
N ALA A 324 -14.79 14.54 3.09
CA ALA A 324 -14.16 15.13 4.28
C ALA A 324 -13.48 16.44 3.90
N LEU A 325 -13.81 17.50 4.63
CA LEU A 325 -12.98 18.69 4.81
C LEU A 325 -11.74 18.29 5.63
N GLY A 326 -10.86 17.48 5.06
CA GLY A 326 -9.54 17.21 5.64
C GLY A 326 -8.56 18.29 5.18
N GLU A 327 -8.36 19.33 5.98
CA GLU A 327 -7.19 20.19 5.82
C GLU A 327 -5.97 19.47 6.40
N THR A 328 -4.91 19.27 5.62
CA THR A 328 -3.63 18.76 6.12
C THR A 328 -2.48 19.57 5.56
N TRP A 329 -1.93 20.48 6.36
CA TRP A 329 -0.66 21.13 6.09
C TRP A 329 0.45 20.08 5.77
N PRO A 330 1.31 20.28 4.75
CA PRO A 330 1.48 21.45 3.90
C PRO A 330 0.63 21.45 2.61
N PHE A 331 -0.26 20.48 2.40
CA PHE A 331 -1.00 20.31 1.14
C PHE A 331 -2.45 20.80 1.24
N GLN A 332 -2.92 21.52 0.23
CA GLN A 332 -4.36 21.71 0.04
C GLN A 332 -4.98 20.35 -0.30
N ARG A 333 -6.25 20.14 0.11
CA ARG A 333 -7.06 18.93 -0.09
C ARG A 333 -6.55 18.02 -1.21
N ILE A 334 -5.88 16.92 -0.85
CA ILE A 334 -5.54 15.86 -1.80
C ILE A 334 -6.76 14.95 -1.89
N GLU A 335 -7.36 14.84 -3.06
CA GLU A 335 -8.48 13.94 -3.28
C GLU A 335 -8.02 12.48 -3.19
N ASN A 336 -8.87 11.57 -2.68
CA ASN A 336 -8.49 10.17 -2.43
C ASN A 336 -7.91 9.47 -3.66
N HIS A 337 -8.45 9.77 -4.83
CA HIS A 337 -7.99 9.20 -6.10
C HIS A 337 -6.61 9.75 -6.52
N THR A 338 -6.32 11.02 -6.19
CA THR A 338 -5.02 11.65 -6.43
C THR A 338 -3.98 11.03 -5.51
N LEU A 339 -4.30 10.83 -4.23
CA LEU A 339 -3.43 10.11 -3.31
C LEU A 339 -3.17 8.67 -3.77
N ALA A 340 -4.22 7.98 -4.23
CA ALA A 340 -4.14 6.61 -4.70
C ALA A 340 -3.22 6.49 -5.93
N ILE A 341 -3.37 7.36 -6.93
CA ILE A 341 -2.51 7.31 -8.13
C ILE A 341 -1.07 7.67 -7.80
N TRP A 342 -0.81 8.64 -6.92
CA TRP A 342 0.56 8.94 -6.51
C TRP A 342 1.19 7.78 -5.75
N THR A 343 0.45 7.12 -4.87
CA THR A 343 0.91 5.92 -4.17
C THR A 343 1.21 4.78 -5.15
N PHE A 344 0.35 4.59 -6.16
CA PHE A 344 0.60 3.65 -7.24
C PHE A 344 1.90 3.99 -8.00
N VAL A 345 2.08 5.25 -8.41
CA VAL A 345 3.30 5.72 -9.11
C VAL A 345 4.56 5.53 -8.25
N PHE A 346 4.49 5.78 -6.94
CA PHE A 346 5.61 5.46 -6.04
C PHE A 346 5.90 3.96 -5.99
N GLY A 347 4.87 3.11 -6.05
CA GLY A 347 5.00 1.67 -6.20
C GLY A 347 5.75 1.29 -7.48
N GLU A 348 5.46 1.97 -8.58
CA GLU A 348 6.12 1.74 -9.87
C GLU A 348 7.60 2.13 -9.87
N ILE A 349 8.00 3.15 -9.11
CA ILE A 349 9.43 3.45 -8.86
C ILE A 349 10.09 2.26 -8.14
N GLY A 350 9.39 1.64 -7.20
CA GLY A 350 9.83 0.42 -6.53
C GLY A 350 9.95 -0.81 -7.44
N LEU A 351 9.15 -0.89 -8.52
CA LEU A 351 9.21 -1.96 -9.51
C LEU A 351 10.33 -1.71 -10.55
N PHE A 352 10.34 -0.55 -11.19
CA PHE A 352 11.28 -0.22 -12.27
C PHE A 352 12.66 0.20 -11.78
N GLY A 353 12.77 0.80 -10.59
CA GLY A 353 14.04 1.22 -10.00
C GLY A 353 15.05 0.07 -9.90
N PRO A 354 14.70 -1.08 -9.29
CA PRO A 354 15.57 -2.26 -9.24
C PRO A 354 15.89 -2.84 -10.62
N LEU A 355 14.95 -2.84 -11.57
CA LEU A 355 15.19 -3.32 -12.92
C LEU A 355 16.21 -2.45 -13.67
N PHE A 356 16.07 -1.12 -13.60
CA PHE A 356 17.06 -0.20 -14.16
C PHE A 356 18.40 -0.28 -13.43
N MET A 357 18.39 -0.44 -12.10
CA MET A 357 19.62 -0.64 -11.33
C MET A 357 20.34 -1.92 -11.73
N ALA A 358 19.61 -3.02 -11.98
CA ALA A 358 20.18 -4.27 -12.49
C ALA A 358 20.81 -4.06 -13.86
N TYR A 359 20.13 -3.34 -14.76
CA TYR A 359 20.68 -2.96 -16.05
C TYR A 359 21.99 -2.17 -15.91
N PHE A 360 22.00 -1.09 -15.11
CA PHE A 360 23.20 -0.26 -14.94
C PHE A 360 24.35 -1.05 -14.30
N PHE A 361 24.04 -1.90 -13.33
CA PHE A 361 25.02 -2.74 -12.66
C PHE A 361 25.68 -3.72 -13.63
N VAL A 362 24.89 -4.49 -14.38
CA VAL A 362 25.41 -5.44 -15.38
C VAL A 362 26.23 -4.69 -16.43
N ARG A 363 25.71 -3.56 -16.92
CA ARG A 363 26.37 -2.80 -17.98
C ARG A 363 27.70 -2.19 -17.54
N ALA A 364 27.75 -1.60 -16.35
CA ALA A 364 28.98 -1.03 -15.79
C ALA A 364 30.04 -2.09 -15.45
N ASN A 365 29.60 -3.31 -15.14
CA ASN A 365 30.49 -4.43 -14.81
C ASN A 365 30.69 -5.42 -15.98
N SER A 366 30.25 -5.05 -17.20
CA SER A 366 30.37 -5.89 -18.41
C SER A 366 31.79 -6.41 -18.62
N ALA A 367 32.80 -5.55 -18.45
CA ALA A 367 34.22 -5.89 -18.52
C ALA A 367 34.67 -6.94 -17.47
N ILE A 368 34.04 -6.97 -16.29
CA ILE A 368 34.34 -7.94 -15.23
C ILE A 368 33.64 -9.27 -15.51
N THR A 369 32.43 -9.22 -16.07
CA THR A 369 31.63 -10.41 -16.39
C THR A 369 32.05 -11.12 -17.68
N GLY A 370 32.92 -10.51 -18.49
CA GLY A 370 33.32 -11.04 -19.81
C GLY A 370 32.23 -10.96 -20.88
N PHE A 371 31.07 -10.37 -20.57
CA PHE A 371 29.96 -10.16 -21.49
C PHE A 371 30.13 -8.82 -22.22
N LEU A 372 30.22 -8.85 -23.55
CA LEU A 372 30.26 -7.65 -24.39
C LEU A 372 28.83 -7.15 -24.62
N TRP A 373 28.57 -5.91 -24.19
CA TRP A 373 27.27 -5.30 -24.45
C TRP A 373 27.11 -5.01 -25.96
N PRO A 374 25.97 -5.36 -26.58
CA PRO A 374 25.70 -5.11 -27.99
C PRO A 374 25.81 -3.62 -28.37
N LEU A 375 26.38 -3.30 -29.54
CA LEU A 375 26.48 -1.90 -29.95
C LEU A 375 25.10 -1.33 -30.34
N PRO A 376 24.89 -0.01 -30.19
CA PRO A 376 23.68 0.66 -30.66
C PRO A 376 23.38 0.32 -32.12
N GLY A 377 22.13 -0.04 -32.42
CA GLY A 377 21.71 -0.41 -33.77
C GLY A 377 22.02 -1.85 -34.20
N GLN A 378 22.75 -2.65 -33.41
CA GLN A 378 23.04 -4.05 -33.76
C GLN A 378 21.86 -4.99 -33.50
N LEU A 379 21.26 -4.90 -32.31
CA LEU A 379 20.11 -5.73 -31.93
C LEU A 379 18.77 -5.05 -32.20
N HIS A 380 18.74 -3.72 -32.10
CA HIS A 380 17.49 -2.96 -32.12
C HIS A 380 17.62 -1.80 -33.08
N SER A 381 16.64 -1.66 -33.98
CA SER A 381 16.62 -0.55 -34.94
C SER A 381 16.37 0.77 -34.21
N ILE A 382 17.35 1.66 -34.26
CA ILE A 382 17.26 3.00 -33.67
C ILE A 382 16.08 3.77 -34.28
N THR A 383 15.84 3.61 -35.58
CA THR A 383 14.74 4.26 -36.29
C THR A 383 13.38 3.78 -35.79
N ILE A 384 13.20 2.46 -35.63
CA ILE A 384 11.95 1.89 -35.11
C ILE A 384 11.73 2.35 -33.66
N GLY A 385 12.78 2.33 -32.84
CA GLY A 385 12.75 2.89 -31.49
C GLY A 385 12.36 4.37 -31.46
N ALA A 386 12.92 5.19 -32.36
CA ALA A 386 12.62 6.62 -32.44
C ALA A 386 11.19 6.91 -32.89
N VAL A 387 10.66 6.15 -33.87
CA VAL A 387 9.25 6.25 -34.27
C VAL A 387 8.33 5.93 -33.10
N ASN A 388 8.62 4.85 -32.35
CA ASN A 388 7.89 4.51 -31.13
C ASN A 388 7.95 5.62 -30.08
N THR A 389 9.11 6.25 -29.88
CA THR A 389 9.26 7.40 -28.99
C THR A 389 8.36 8.57 -29.39
N VAL A 390 8.30 8.89 -30.69
CA VAL A 390 7.42 9.95 -31.20
C VAL A 390 5.96 9.59 -30.98
N LEU A 391 5.55 8.35 -31.28
CA LEU A 391 4.17 7.89 -31.07
C LEU A 391 3.77 8.01 -29.59
N LEU A 392 4.63 7.54 -28.68
CA LEU A 392 4.31 7.50 -27.26
C LEU A 392 4.27 8.92 -26.65
N PHE A 393 5.24 9.79 -26.92
CA PHE A 393 5.18 11.17 -26.41
C PHE A 393 4.05 11.99 -27.04
N THR A 394 3.71 11.74 -28.30
CA THR A 394 2.52 12.35 -28.92
C THR A 394 1.26 11.84 -28.22
N SER A 395 1.22 10.57 -27.79
CA SER A 395 0.10 10.04 -27.01
C SER A 395 -0.03 10.75 -25.66
N GLY A 396 1.07 11.02 -24.93
CA GLY A 396 1.03 11.83 -23.71
C GLY A 396 0.58 13.27 -23.91
N LEU A 397 0.98 13.90 -25.02
CA LEU A 397 0.47 15.22 -25.40
C LEU A 397 -1.05 15.18 -25.63
N THR A 398 -1.54 14.23 -26.42
CA THR A 398 -2.98 14.08 -26.67
C THR A 398 -3.75 13.76 -25.38
N MET A 399 -3.17 13.00 -24.46
CA MET A 399 -3.77 12.73 -23.16
C MET A 399 -3.85 14.00 -22.29
N SER A 400 -2.81 14.83 -22.33
CA SER A 400 -2.81 16.14 -21.65
C SER A 400 -3.87 17.08 -22.23
N LEU A 401 -4.05 17.08 -23.56
CA LEU A 401 -5.13 17.79 -24.23
C LEU A 401 -6.51 17.27 -23.81
N ALA A 402 -6.67 15.96 -23.66
CA ALA A 402 -7.90 15.35 -23.16
C ALA A 402 -8.25 15.86 -21.75
N LEU A 403 -7.26 15.92 -20.84
CA LEU A 403 -7.46 16.47 -19.49
C LEU A 403 -7.86 17.95 -19.52
N ILE A 404 -7.19 18.77 -20.35
CA ILE A 404 -7.52 20.19 -20.50
C ILE A 404 -8.95 20.35 -21.04
N ALA A 405 -9.33 19.56 -22.04
CA ALA A 405 -10.67 19.57 -22.61
C ALA A 405 -11.73 19.15 -21.58
N ALA A 406 -11.45 18.13 -20.76
CA ALA A 406 -12.34 17.70 -19.68
C ALA A 406 -12.56 18.82 -18.64
N ARG A 407 -11.49 19.52 -18.24
CA ARG A 407 -11.55 20.66 -17.31
C ARG A 407 -12.34 21.84 -17.88
N ARG A 408 -12.25 22.09 -19.19
CA ARG A 408 -12.99 23.15 -19.89
C ARG A 408 -14.43 22.78 -20.24
N GLY A 409 -14.81 21.51 -20.10
CA GLY A 409 -16.12 21.00 -20.52
C GLY A 409 -16.28 20.83 -22.03
N GLU A 410 -15.18 20.85 -22.79
CA GLU A 410 -15.17 20.70 -24.24
C GLU A 410 -15.29 19.22 -24.64
N GLN A 411 -16.52 18.71 -24.70
CA GLN A 411 -16.80 17.27 -24.90
C GLN A 411 -16.25 16.69 -26.20
N GLN A 412 -16.25 17.45 -27.31
CA GLN A 412 -15.70 16.95 -28.58
C GLN A 412 -14.18 16.82 -28.52
N ALA A 413 -13.50 17.85 -28.04
CA ALA A 413 -12.05 17.84 -27.87
C ALA A 413 -11.61 16.70 -26.92
N LEU A 414 -12.35 16.46 -25.84
CA LEU A 414 -12.13 15.33 -24.93
C LEU A 414 -12.19 13.98 -25.67
N LYS A 415 -13.29 13.72 -26.38
CA LYS A 415 -13.51 12.42 -27.08
C LYS A 415 -12.44 12.14 -28.12
N TYR A 416 -12.12 13.12 -28.97
CA TYR A 416 -11.13 12.94 -30.03
C TYR A 416 -9.70 12.84 -29.47
N SER A 417 -9.39 13.58 -28.41
CA SER A 417 -8.08 13.49 -27.76
C SER A 417 -7.86 12.10 -27.14
N LEU A 418 -8.85 11.55 -26.43
CA LEU A 418 -8.77 10.19 -25.88
C LEU A 418 -8.63 9.12 -26.99
N LEU A 419 -9.37 9.26 -28.10
CA LEU A 419 -9.23 8.37 -29.26
C LEU A 419 -7.83 8.45 -29.88
N ALA A 420 -7.29 9.66 -30.03
CA ALA A 420 -5.94 9.87 -30.55
C ALA A 420 -4.90 9.21 -29.64
N THR A 421 -5.00 9.38 -28.32
CA THR A 421 -4.13 8.68 -27.35
C THR A 421 -4.19 7.17 -27.53
N PHE A 422 -5.40 6.59 -27.65
CA PHE A 422 -5.58 5.15 -27.86
C PHE A 422 -4.92 4.66 -29.16
N ILE A 423 -5.15 5.35 -30.28
CA ILE A 423 -4.59 4.95 -31.58
C ILE A 423 -3.06 5.00 -31.55
N LEU A 424 -2.48 6.08 -31.02
CA LEU A 424 -1.02 6.23 -30.94
C LEU A 424 -0.38 5.16 -30.05
N ALA A 425 -0.99 4.88 -28.89
CA ALA A 425 -0.55 3.84 -27.97
C ALA A 425 -0.70 2.43 -28.55
N PHE A 426 -1.79 2.17 -29.28
CA PHE A 426 -2.01 0.91 -29.97
C PHE A 426 -0.95 0.68 -31.06
N LEU A 427 -0.67 1.71 -31.87
CA LEU A 427 0.38 1.66 -32.88
C LEU A 427 1.76 1.39 -32.27
N PHE A 428 2.08 2.01 -31.13
CA PHE A 428 3.29 1.70 -30.38
C PHE A 428 3.39 0.21 -30.04
N MET A 429 2.32 -0.38 -29.50
CA MET A 429 2.31 -1.80 -29.13
C MET A 429 2.39 -2.72 -30.35
N VAL A 430 1.77 -2.35 -31.47
CA VAL A 430 1.88 -3.11 -32.73
C VAL A 430 3.33 -3.14 -33.21
N ILE A 431 4.01 -1.99 -33.24
CA ILE A 431 5.41 -1.90 -33.65
C ILE A 431 6.30 -2.70 -32.68
N LYS A 432 6.06 -2.62 -31.37
CA LYS A 432 6.78 -3.44 -30.38
C LYS A 432 6.57 -4.94 -30.57
N GLY A 433 5.35 -5.34 -30.89
CA GLY A 433 5.04 -6.74 -31.21
C GLY A 433 5.83 -7.25 -32.42
N PHE A 434 5.94 -6.43 -33.47
CA PHE A 434 6.76 -6.77 -34.64
C PHE A 434 8.25 -6.88 -34.29
N GLU A 435 8.79 -5.92 -33.54
CA GLU A 435 10.20 -5.95 -33.09
C GLU A 435 10.52 -7.19 -32.26
N TRP A 436 9.64 -7.55 -31.31
CA TRP A 436 9.83 -8.80 -30.55
C TRP A 436 9.73 -10.03 -31.44
N SER A 437 8.81 -10.05 -32.40
CA SER A 437 8.66 -11.18 -33.33
C SER A 437 9.90 -11.38 -34.22
N GLU A 438 10.53 -10.29 -34.65
CA GLU A 438 11.77 -10.31 -35.44
C GLU A 438 12.93 -10.87 -34.61
N LEU A 439 13.10 -10.40 -33.36
CA LEU A 439 14.11 -10.93 -32.43
C LEU A 439 13.91 -12.44 -32.17
N PHE A 440 12.66 -12.89 -31.97
CA PHE A 440 12.38 -14.32 -31.81
C PHE A 440 12.68 -15.12 -33.08
N ALA A 441 12.43 -14.56 -34.26
CA ALA A 441 12.76 -15.20 -35.54
C ALA A 441 14.28 -15.33 -35.75
N GLU A 442 15.06 -14.38 -35.21
CA GLU A 442 16.53 -14.43 -35.18
C GLU A 442 17.09 -15.35 -34.07
N GLY A 443 16.22 -15.98 -33.28
CA GLY A 443 16.62 -16.87 -32.17
C GLY A 443 17.02 -16.15 -30.89
N ILE A 444 16.79 -14.84 -30.81
CA ILE A 444 17.00 -14.04 -29.61
C ILE A 444 15.74 -14.12 -28.74
N THR A 445 15.87 -14.76 -27.60
CA THR A 445 14.79 -15.04 -26.66
C THR A 445 15.14 -14.52 -25.27
N PHE A 446 14.20 -14.65 -24.33
CA PHE A 446 14.37 -14.30 -22.92
C PHE A 446 15.60 -14.95 -22.25
N GLY A 447 16.09 -16.07 -22.78
CA GLY A 447 17.21 -16.82 -22.20
C GLY A 447 18.51 -16.79 -23.01
N THR A 448 18.56 -16.00 -24.09
CA THR A 448 19.72 -16.01 -25.00
C THR A 448 20.97 -15.44 -24.32
N ASP A 449 20.86 -14.26 -23.73
CA ASP A 449 21.92 -13.64 -22.93
C ASP A 449 21.34 -12.65 -21.91
N ILE A 450 22.22 -12.04 -21.12
CA ILE A 450 21.83 -11.11 -20.04
C ILE A 450 21.21 -9.82 -20.61
N ALA A 451 21.70 -9.31 -21.76
CA ALA A 451 21.16 -8.10 -22.37
C ALA A 451 19.75 -8.34 -22.92
N ALA A 452 19.53 -9.45 -23.63
CA ALA A 452 18.22 -9.89 -24.10
C ALA A 452 17.25 -10.12 -22.94
N SER A 453 17.70 -10.78 -21.87
CA SER A 453 16.89 -10.99 -20.66
C SER A 453 16.41 -9.65 -20.08
N LEU A 454 17.33 -8.70 -19.88
CA LEU A 454 17.00 -7.37 -19.34
C LEU A 454 16.09 -6.59 -20.29
N TYR A 455 16.36 -6.66 -21.59
CA TYR A 455 15.53 -6.01 -22.62
C TYR A 455 14.10 -6.51 -22.57
N PHE A 456 13.87 -7.82 -22.67
CA PHE A 456 12.52 -8.39 -22.70
C PHE A 456 11.79 -8.21 -21.37
N VAL A 457 12.47 -8.29 -20.22
CA VAL A 457 11.83 -8.03 -18.92
C VAL A 457 11.43 -6.57 -18.80
N ILE A 458 12.33 -5.61 -19.06
CA ILE A 458 12.03 -4.19 -18.89
C ILE A 458 11.00 -3.70 -19.90
N THR A 459 11.18 -4.03 -21.19
CA THR A 459 10.21 -3.66 -22.23
C THR A 459 8.91 -4.44 -22.11
N GLY A 460 8.94 -5.68 -21.62
CA GLY A 460 7.75 -6.50 -21.37
C GLY A 460 6.89 -5.95 -20.23
N VAL A 461 7.51 -5.59 -19.11
CA VAL A 461 6.78 -4.95 -18.00
C VAL A 461 6.25 -3.58 -18.44
N HIS A 462 7.01 -2.78 -19.19
CA HIS A 462 6.50 -1.52 -19.76
C HIS A 462 5.34 -1.73 -20.74
N GLY A 463 5.45 -2.72 -21.62
CA GLY A 463 4.38 -3.11 -22.54
C GLY A 463 3.11 -3.57 -21.81
N ALA A 464 3.25 -4.30 -20.69
CA ALA A 464 2.13 -4.68 -19.84
C ALA A 464 1.40 -3.45 -19.26
N HIS A 465 2.14 -2.39 -18.90
CA HIS A 465 1.55 -1.12 -18.47
C HIS A 465 0.79 -0.43 -19.61
N ILE A 466 1.36 -0.39 -20.82
CA ILE A 466 0.66 0.19 -21.97
C ILE A 466 -0.63 -0.60 -22.28
N ILE A 467 -0.60 -1.92 -22.21
CA ILE A 467 -1.79 -2.77 -22.41
C ILE A 467 -2.84 -2.48 -21.33
N ALA A 468 -2.46 -2.40 -20.06
CA ALA A 468 -3.37 -2.02 -18.98
C ALA A 468 -3.97 -0.63 -19.21
N GLY A 469 -3.16 0.32 -19.66
CA GLY A 469 -3.60 1.67 -20.01
C GLY A 469 -4.54 1.71 -21.21
N LEU A 470 -4.31 0.89 -22.25
CA LEU A 470 -5.21 0.74 -23.40
C LEU A 470 -6.58 0.21 -22.97
N ILE A 471 -6.62 -0.78 -22.06
CA ILE A 471 -7.87 -1.31 -21.50
C ILE A 471 -8.62 -0.20 -20.74
N ALA A 472 -7.91 0.56 -19.90
CA ALA A 472 -8.50 1.69 -19.19
C ALA A 472 -8.98 2.81 -20.15
N LEU A 473 -8.26 3.07 -21.25
CA LEU A 473 -8.68 4.01 -22.29
C LEU A 473 -9.98 3.60 -22.96
N VAL A 474 -10.18 2.32 -23.27
CA VAL A 474 -11.47 1.84 -23.82
C VAL A 474 -12.63 2.20 -22.89
N TYR A 475 -12.44 2.01 -21.58
CA TYR A 475 -13.42 2.39 -20.57
C TYR A 475 -13.65 3.91 -20.52
N LEU A 476 -12.58 4.72 -20.49
CA LEU A 476 -12.69 6.19 -20.47
C LEU A 476 -13.34 6.74 -21.74
N ILE A 477 -12.98 6.23 -22.92
CA ILE A 477 -13.60 6.58 -24.19
C ILE A 477 -15.09 6.25 -24.13
N THR A 478 -15.45 5.04 -23.73
CA THR A 478 -16.86 4.62 -23.60
C THR A 478 -17.64 5.55 -22.68
N LYS A 479 -17.05 5.93 -21.53
CA LYS A 479 -17.65 6.87 -20.58
C LYS A 479 -17.79 8.28 -21.15
N ALA A 480 -16.78 8.76 -21.88
CA ALA A 480 -16.81 10.07 -22.54
C ALA A 480 -17.91 10.14 -23.61
N PHE A 481 -18.05 9.09 -24.43
CA PHE A 481 -19.10 9.02 -25.46
C PHE A 481 -20.51 8.99 -24.88
N LYS A 482 -20.69 8.38 -23.70
CA LYS A 482 -21.94 8.40 -22.93
C LYS A 482 -22.19 9.72 -22.16
N GLY A 483 -21.27 10.69 -22.22
CA GLY A 483 -21.41 11.97 -21.52
C GLY A 483 -21.13 11.91 -20.02
N GLY A 484 -20.40 10.89 -19.56
CA GLY A 484 -20.14 10.66 -18.13
C GLY A 484 -19.07 11.56 -17.50
N PHE A 485 -18.53 12.54 -18.24
CA PHE A 485 -17.56 13.51 -17.73
C PHE A 485 -18.12 14.93 -17.81
N THR A 486 -17.96 15.67 -16.72
CA THR A 486 -18.26 17.11 -16.63
C THR A 486 -17.05 17.83 -16.05
N PRO A 487 -16.96 19.17 -16.13
CA PRO A 487 -15.89 19.92 -15.47
C PRO A 487 -15.76 19.63 -13.98
N GLN A 488 -16.84 19.19 -13.32
CA GLN A 488 -16.86 18.81 -11.90
C GLN A 488 -16.62 17.31 -11.68
N LYS A 489 -16.85 16.47 -12.70
CA LYS A 489 -16.72 15.00 -12.67
C LYS A 489 -15.73 14.53 -13.74
N HIS A 490 -14.47 14.98 -13.67
CA HIS A 490 -13.40 14.62 -14.61
C HIS A 490 -12.22 13.87 -13.98
N VAL A 491 -12.31 13.59 -12.69
CA VAL A 491 -11.31 12.88 -11.87
C VAL A 491 -10.72 11.65 -12.54
N GLY A 492 -11.54 10.82 -13.18
CA GLY A 492 -11.06 9.60 -13.85
C GLY A 492 -10.10 9.89 -15.00
N VAL A 493 -10.29 11.00 -15.72
CA VAL A 493 -9.39 11.47 -16.79
C VAL A 493 -8.09 12.01 -16.19
N GLU A 494 -8.17 12.70 -15.05
CA GLU A 494 -7.00 13.22 -14.34
C GLU A 494 -6.09 12.12 -13.80
N VAL A 495 -6.67 11.14 -13.10
CA VAL A 495 -5.95 9.96 -12.61
C VAL A 495 -5.25 9.22 -13.75
N PHE A 496 -5.95 9.03 -14.86
CA PHE A 496 -5.38 8.38 -16.02
C PHE A 496 -4.29 9.20 -16.70
N ALA A 497 -4.42 10.53 -16.75
CA ALA A 497 -3.36 11.39 -17.29
C ALA A 497 -2.06 11.29 -16.49
N ILE A 498 -2.15 11.21 -15.15
CA ILE A 498 -0.99 11.00 -14.28
C ILE A 498 -0.36 9.62 -14.54
N TYR A 499 -1.19 8.57 -14.61
CA TYR A 499 -0.74 7.22 -14.97
C TYR A 499 -0.02 7.19 -16.32
N TRP A 500 -0.63 7.80 -17.34
CA TRP A 500 -0.08 7.81 -18.69
C TRP A 500 1.23 8.60 -18.78
N GLY A 501 1.31 9.74 -18.09
CA GLY A 501 2.55 10.51 -17.97
C GLY A 501 3.69 9.71 -17.35
N MET A 502 3.40 8.82 -16.39
CA MET A 502 4.39 7.89 -15.84
C MET A 502 4.84 6.85 -16.89
N VAL A 503 3.91 6.25 -17.64
CA VAL A 503 4.22 5.28 -18.71
C VAL A 503 5.14 5.90 -19.76
N ASP A 504 4.87 7.15 -20.17
CA ASP A 504 5.73 7.91 -21.07
C ASP A 504 7.10 8.20 -20.44
N ALA A 505 7.12 8.59 -19.15
CA ALA A 505 8.35 8.89 -18.44
C ALA A 505 9.28 7.69 -18.32
N MET A 506 8.74 6.47 -18.22
CA MET A 506 9.56 5.26 -18.20
C MET A 506 10.21 5.00 -19.55
N TRP A 507 9.51 5.27 -20.64
CA TRP A 507 10.08 5.14 -21.99
C TRP A 507 11.23 6.12 -22.26
N MET A 508 11.21 7.32 -21.63
CA MET A 508 12.35 8.25 -21.65
C MET A 508 13.65 7.62 -21.13
N PHE A 509 13.58 6.60 -20.28
CA PHE A 509 14.74 5.83 -19.84
C PHE A 509 14.98 4.62 -20.74
N ILE A 510 13.95 3.85 -21.08
CA ILE A 510 14.08 2.61 -21.85
C ILE A 510 14.71 2.86 -23.23
N PHE A 511 14.25 3.91 -23.94
CA PHE A 511 14.72 4.18 -25.29
C PHE A 511 16.24 4.51 -25.33
N PRO A 512 16.77 5.48 -24.55
CA PRO A 512 18.20 5.72 -24.53
C PRO A 512 19.01 4.50 -24.11
N LEU A 513 18.57 3.77 -23.07
CA LEU A 513 19.34 2.67 -22.51
C LEU A 513 19.51 1.51 -23.49
N PHE A 514 18.45 1.12 -24.21
CA PHE A 514 18.52 -0.05 -25.09
C PHE A 514 18.81 0.28 -26.56
N TYR A 515 18.50 1.50 -27.03
CA TYR A 515 18.60 1.83 -28.45
C TYR A 515 19.79 2.74 -28.76
N LEU A 516 20.21 3.60 -27.82
CA LEU A 516 21.22 4.63 -28.09
C LEU A 516 22.56 4.37 -27.42
N VAL A 517 22.56 3.74 -26.25
CA VAL A 517 23.77 3.51 -25.45
C VAL A 517 24.33 2.15 -25.76
#